data_AF-A0A6V7ULU7-F1
#
_entry.id   AF-A0A6V7ULU7-F1
#
_cell.length_a   1.000
_cell.length_b   1.000
_cell.length_c   1.000
_cell.angle_alpha   90.00
_cell.angle_beta   90.00
_cell.angle_gamma   90.00
#
_symmetry.space_group_name_H-M   'P 1'
#
loop_
_entity.id
_entity.type
_entity.pdbx_description
1 polymer ?
#
loop_
_entity_poly.entity_id
_entity_poly.type
_entity_poly.pdbx_seq_one_letter_code
_entity_poly.pdbx_strand_id
1 'polypeptide(L)'
;MKALHISRNIRWSLCSDSVSSENNYQIIQHDMTPFFKIILNATVPTLLYYGDTDSVCNFIMGQKFSEQLGLKLKTPKQAWLFNKQIGGFKTEYFGGLTFLTGKFINHLNYF
;
A
#
# COMPACT_ATOMS: atom_id res chain seq x y z
N MET A 1 17.84 24.09 9.01
CA MET A 1 18.44 22.83 9.51
C MET A 1 18.87 22.84 10.98
N LYS A 2 19.21 24.00 11.58
CA LYS A 2 19.61 24.05 13.01
C LYS A 2 18.51 23.59 13.99
N ALA A 3 17.23 23.84 13.67
CA ALA A 3 16.09 23.39 14.48
C ALA A 3 15.86 21.86 14.43
N LEU A 4 16.33 21.19 13.38
CA LEU A 4 16.25 19.74 13.23
C LEU A 4 17.56 19.03 13.63
N HIS A 5 18.53 19.79 14.18
CA HIS A 5 19.85 19.30 14.57
C HIS A 5 20.61 18.54 13.47
N ILE A 6 20.40 18.89 12.19
CA ILE A 6 21.09 18.26 11.06
C ILE A 6 22.43 18.96 10.81
N SER A 7 23.48 18.16 10.55
CA SER A 7 24.82 18.64 10.17
C SER A 7 24.75 19.58 8.96
N ARG A 8 25.56 20.65 8.97
CA ARG A 8 25.56 21.66 7.91
C ARG A 8 26.17 21.19 6.59
N ASN A 9 26.91 20.08 6.60
CA ASN A 9 27.67 19.59 5.45
C ASN A 9 26.89 18.62 4.56
N ILE A 10 25.58 18.47 4.78
CA ILE A 10 24.74 17.53 4.03
C ILE A 10 23.67 18.32 3.29
N ARG A 11 23.47 17.97 2.01
CA ARG A 11 22.37 18.49 1.19
C ARG A 11 21.24 17.48 1.20
N TRP A 12 20.04 17.93 1.58
CA TRP A 12 18.85 17.09 1.55
C TRP A 12 18.32 16.99 0.11
N SER A 13 17.85 15.79 -0.26
CA SER A 13 17.11 15.51 -1.48
C SER A 13 15.94 14.56 -1.17
N LEU A 14 14.91 14.56 -2.03
CA LEU A 14 13.75 13.67 -1.88
C LEU A 14 14.12 12.20 -2.03
N CYS A 15 14.94 11.89 -3.05
CA CYS A 15 15.44 10.55 -3.33
C CYS A 15 16.97 10.62 -3.53
N SER A 16 17.65 9.48 -3.36
CA SER A 16 19.09 9.33 -3.57
C SER A 16 19.37 8.40 -4.74
N ASP A 17 19.76 8.94 -5.88
CA ASP A 17 19.99 8.17 -7.12
C ASP A 17 21.10 7.11 -6.94
N SER A 18 22.10 7.42 -6.11
CA SER A 18 23.17 6.48 -5.77
C SER A 18 22.62 5.23 -5.08
N VAL A 19 21.63 5.40 -4.20
CA VAL A 19 21.02 4.28 -3.48
C VAL A 19 20.10 3.51 -4.42
N SER A 20 19.26 4.19 -5.20
CA SER A 20 18.30 3.53 -6.10
C SER A 20 18.91 2.91 -7.35
N SER A 21 20.20 3.14 -7.61
CA SER A 21 20.91 2.50 -8.72
C SER A 21 20.95 0.98 -8.56
N GLU A 22 20.83 0.26 -9.68
CA GLU A 22 20.79 -1.21 -9.71
C GLU A 22 22.03 -1.88 -9.08
N ASN A 23 23.17 -1.18 -9.08
CA ASN A 23 24.40 -1.67 -8.47
C ASN A 23 24.38 -1.62 -6.92
N ASN A 24 23.53 -0.76 -6.34
CA ASN A 24 23.50 -0.50 -4.90
C ASN A 24 22.19 -0.95 -4.23
N TYR A 25 21.12 -1.16 -4.98
CA TYR A 25 19.86 -1.70 -4.48
C TYR A 25 19.54 -3.05 -5.11
N GLN A 26 19.42 -4.09 -4.27
CA GLN A 26 19.12 -5.45 -4.72
C GLN A 26 17.77 -5.91 -4.17
N ILE A 27 16.90 -6.36 -5.08
CA ILE A 27 15.63 -7.00 -4.72
C ILE A 27 15.93 -8.44 -4.32
N ILE A 28 15.76 -8.77 -3.04
CA ILE A 28 15.98 -10.12 -2.50
C ILE A 28 14.68 -10.92 -2.35
N GLN A 29 13.52 -10.25 -2.38
CA GLN A 29 12.20 -10.87 -2.25
C GLN A 29 11.29 -10.30 -3.33
N HIS A 30 10.77 -11.19 -4.18
CA HIS A 30 9.86 -10.83 -5.27
C HIS A 30 8.40 -11.17 -4.97
N ASP A 31 8.15 -11.91 -3.87
CA ASP A 31 6.81 -12.30 -3.44
C ASP A 31 6.62 -12.03 -1.94
N MET A 32 5.59 -11.25 -1.63
CA MET A 32 5.24 -10.89 -0.25
C MET A 32 4.18 -11.83 0.36
N THR A 33 3.60 -12.73 -0.43
CA THR A 33 2.59 -13.72 0.01
C THR A 33 2.96 -14.45 1.32
N PRO A 34 4.17 -15.02 1.49
CA PRO A 34 4.50 -15.75 2.73
C PRO A 34 4.46 -14.84 3.97
N PHE A 35 4.88 -13.58 3.84
CA PHE A 35 4.88 -12.62 4.94
C PHE A 35 3.45 -12.21 5.32
N PHE A 36 2.59 -11.97 4.34
CA PHE A 36 1.18 -11.70 4.60
C PHE A 36 0.49 -12.87 5.30
N LYS A 37 0.78 -14.12 4.91
CA LYS A 37 0.23 -15.30 5.61
C LYS A 37 0.66 -15.35 7.08
N ILE A 38 1.90 -15.00 7.40
CA ILE A 38 2.37 -14.93 8.80
C ILE A 38 1.59 -13.88 9.59
N ILE A 39 1.45 -12.66 9.04
CA ILE A 39 0.75 -11.54 9.68
C ILE A 39 -0.72 -11.88 9.93
N LEU A 40 -1.39 -12.44 8.92
CA LEU A 40 -2.81 -12.80 8.98
C LEU A 40 -3.07 -13.97 9.92
N ASN A 41 -2.18 -14.97 9.97
CA ASN A 41 -2.25 -16.06 10.95
C ASN A 41 -2.07 -15.57 12.38
N ALA A 42 -1.30 -14.49 12.58
CA ALA A 42 -1.18 -13.81 13.86
C ALA A 42 -2.39 -12.91 14.19
N THR A 43 -3.44 -12.93 13.37
CA THR A 43 -4.67 -12.13 13.52
C THR A 43 -4.45 -10.62 13.56
N VAL A 44 -3.38 -10.14 12.95
CA VAL A 44 -3.06 -8.72 12.86
C VAL A 44 -3.96 -8.06 11.79
N PRO A 45 -4.75 -7.03 12.14
CA PRO A 45 -5.54 -6.29 11.17
C PRO A 45 -4.65 -5.72 10.05
N THR A 46 -4.99 -6.05 8.81
CA THR A 46 -4.16 -5.72 7.64
C THR A 46 -4.99 -4.95 6.63
N LEU A 47 -4.50 -3.78 6.22
CA LEU A 47 -5.13 -2.93 5.22
C LEU A 47 -4.22 -2.83 3.99
N LEU A 48 -4.76 -3.21 2.84
CA LEU A 48 -4.17 -2.93 1.53
C LEU A 48 -4.95 -1.79 0.89
N TYR A 49 -4.30 -0.63 0.74
CA TYR A 49 -4.92 0.59 0.22
C TYR A 49 -4.25 1.05 -1.08
N TYR A 50 -5.07 1.34 -2.09
CA TYR A 50 -4.60 1.76 -3.41
C TYR A 50 -5.41 2.95 -3.94
N GLY A 51 -4.72 3.88 -4.59
CA GLY A 51 -5.39 4.89 -5.42
C GLY A 51 -5.86 4.28 -6.74
N ASP A 52 -7.08 4.61 -7.19
CA ASP A 52 -7.63 4.09 -8.44
C ASP A 52 -7.03 4.73 -9.71
N THR A 53 -6.33 5.85 -9.58
CA THR A 53 -5.60 6.53 -10.68
C THR A 53 -4.09 6.34 -10.64
N ASP A 54 -3.56 5.55 -9.69
CA ASP A 54 -2.15 5.18 -9.67
C ASP A 54 -1.83 4.18 -10.81
N SER A 55 -1.01 4.61 -11.77
CA SER A 55 -0.55 3.77 -12.87
C SER A 55 0.75 3.01 -12.57
N VAL A 56 1.55 3.46 -11.60
CA VAL A 56 2.83 2.84 -11.22
C VAL A 56 2.57 1.58 -10.39
N CYS A 57 1.70 1.69 -9.38
CA CYS A 57 1.30 0.59 -8.51
C CYS A 57 -0.22 0.45 -8.50
N ASN A 58 -0.78 -0.02 -9.63
CA ASN A 58 -2.22 0.00 -9.82
C ASN A 58 -3.00 -0.92 -8.85
N PHE A 59 -4.23 -0.50 -8.54
CA PHE A 59 -5.11 -1.21 -7.62
C PHE A 59 -5.51 -2.61 -8.12
N ILE A 60 -5.48 -2.88 -9.44
CA ILE A 60 -5.84 -4.20 -9.98
C ILE A 60 -4.83 -5.26 -9.52
N MET A 61 -3.54 -4.90 -9.46
CA MET A 61 -2.49 -5.76 -8.92
C MET A 61 -2.75 -6.08 -7.44
N GLY A 62 -3.04 -5.07 -6.63
CA GLY A 62 -3.36 -5.25 -5.21
C GLY A 62 -4.64 -6.07 -4.98
N GLN A 63 -5.66 -5.90 -5.83
CA GLN A 63 -6.89 -6.67 -5.74
C GLN A 63 -6.63 -8.15 -6.04
N LYS A 64 -5.91 -8.45 -7.12
CA LYS A 64 -5.53 -9.83 -7.48
C LYS A 64 -4.68 -10.47 -6.39
N PHE A 65 -3.71 -9.74 -5.82
CA PHE A 65 -2.91 -10.23 -4.71
C PHE A 65 -3.79 -10.57 -3.49
N SER A 66 -4.74 -9.70 -3.14
CA SER A 66 -5.68 -9.93 -2.03
C SER A 66 -6.53 -11.19 -2.24
N GLU A 67 -6.99 -11.43 -3.48
CA GLU A 67 -7.74 -12.63 -3.85
C GLU A 67 -6.86 -13.90 -3.78
N GLN A 68 -5.60 -13.81 -4.21
CA GLN A 68 -4.64 -14.93 -4.19
C GLN A 68 -4.24 -15.39 -2.80
N LEU A 69 -4.45 -14.58 -1.75
CA LEU A 69 -4.24 -15.00 -0.37
C LEU A 69 -5.23 -16.10 0.08
N GLY A 70 -6.30 -16.34 -0.69
CA GLY A 70 -7.20 -17.49 -0.47
C GLY A 70 -8.10 -17.36 0.76
N LEU A 71 -8.26 -16.14 1.30
CA LEU A 71 -9.15 -15.87 2.42
C LEU A 71 -10.61 -15.89 1.98
N LYS A 72 -11.51 -16.31 2.87
CA LYS A 72 -12.96 -16.23 2.62
C LYS A 72 -13.42 -14.77 2.65
N LEU A 73 -14.25 -14.38 1.69
CA LEU A 73 -14.90 -13.06 1.70
C LEU A 73 -15.80 -12.93 2.93
N LYS A 74 -15.57 -11.88 3.72
CA LYS A 74 -16.46 -11.44 4.80
C LYS A 74 -17.49 -10.45 4.27
N THR A 75 -17.06 -9.53 3.42
CA THR A 75 -17.95 -8.57 2.78
C THR A 75 -17.49 -8.35 1.34
N PRO A 76 -18.37 -8.61 0.34
CA PRO A 76 -18.06 -8.34 -1.06
C PRO A 76 -17.75 -6.87 -1.31
N LYS A 77 -17.15 -6.59 -2.47
CA LYS A 77 -16.80 -5.25 -2.91
C LYS A 77 -18.02 -4.31 -2.80
N GLN A 78 -17.90 -3.29 -1.97
CA GLN A 78 -18.95 -2.28 -1.78
C GLN A 78 -18.33 -0.88 -1.70
N ALA A 79 -19.13 0.14 -2.04
CA ALA A 79 -18.69 1.52 -1.91
C ALA A 79 -18.53 1.88 -0.42
N TRP A 80 -17.50 2.67 -0.10
CA TRP A 80 -17.40 3.36 1.18
C TRP A 80 -17.68 4.85 0.98
N LEU A 81 -18.31 5.45 1.97
CA LEU A 81 -18.77 6.83 1.90
C LEU A 81 -17.95 7.73 2.83
N PHE A 82 -17.61 8.91 2.33
CA PHE A 82 -17.09 10.02 3.12
C PHE A 82 -17.87 11.28 2.74
N ASN A 83 -18.43 11.98 3.72
CA ASN A 83 -19.25 13.18 3.50
C ASN A 83 -20.35 12.99 2.43
N LYS A 84 -21.07 11.85 2.48
CA LYS A 84 -22.13 11.46 1.52
C LYS A 84 -21.65 11.27 0.07
N GLN A 85 -20.34 11.19 -0.16
CA GLN A 85 -19.74 10.89 -1.46
C GLN A 85 -19.04 9.54 -1.44
N ILE A 86 -18.99 8.87 -2.59
CA ILE A 86 -18.23 7.64 -2.76
C ILE A 86 -16.74 7.99 -2.68
N GLY A 87 -16.10 7.59 -1.59
CA GLY A 87 -14.66 7.73 -1.41
C GLY A 87 -13.88 6.63 -2.13
N GLY A 88 -14.54 5.53 -2.50
CA GLY A 88 -13.98 4.42 -3.27
C GLY A 88 -14.68 3.10 -2.94
N PHE A 89 -13.98 1.98 -3.05
CA PHE A 89 -14.53 0.65 -2.80
C PHE A 89 -13.72 -0.12 -1.76
N LYS A 90 -14.38 -0.98 -0.98
CA LYS A 90 -13.74 -1.88 -0.03
C LYS A 90 -14.22 -3.31 -0.19
N THR A 91 -13.33 -4.26 0.02
CA THR A 91 -13.60 -5.69 0.11
C THR A 91 -12.98 -6.20 1.41
N GLU A 92 -13.76 -6.89 2.24
CA GLU A 92 -13.31 -7.39 3.54
C GLU A 92 -13.25 -8.91 3.51
N TYR A 93 -12.19 -9.47 4.09
CA TYR A 93 -11.96 -10.91 4.18
C TYR A 93 -11.94 -11.36 5.64
N PHE A 94 -12.36 -12.59 5.89
CA PHE A 94 -12.13 -13.23 7.18
C PHE A 94 -10.62 -13.39 7.41
N GLY A 95 -10.17 -13.30 8.67
CA GLY A 95 -8.73 -13.27 8.99
C GLY A 95 -8.12 -11.86 9.06
N GLY A 96 -8.93 -10.81 8.94
CA GLY A 96 -8.51 -9.44 9.26
C GLY A 96 -7.93 -8.64 8.09
N LEU A 97 -8.01 -9.14 6.86
CA LEU A 97 -7.60 -8.41 5.66
C LEU A 97 -8.74 -7.53 5.12
N THR A 98 -8.42 -6.27 4.82
CA THR A 98 -9.27 -5.35 4.05
C THR A 98 -8.52 -4.84 2.83
N PHE A 99 -9.11 -4.97 1.66
CA PHE A 99 -8.66 -4.32 0.43
C PHE A 99 -9.52 -3.06 0.18
N LEU A 100 -8.87 -1.91 0.00
CA LEU A 100 -9.50 -0.60 -0.10
C LEU A 100 -8.97 0.16 -1.31
N THR A 101 -9.87 0.76 -2.09
CA THR A 101 -9.52 1.72 -3.13
C THR A 101 -9.96 3.12 -2.75
N GLY A 102 -9.15 4.11 -3.07
CA GLY A 102 -9.47 5.53 -2.99
C GLY A 102 -9.80 6.08 -4.38
N LYS A 103 -10.94 6.76 -4.51
CA LYS A 103 -11.43 7.35 -5.75
C LYS A 103 -10.65 8.63 -6.07
N PHE A 104 -10.15 8.74 -7.31
CA PHE A 104 -9.33 9.85 -7.81
C PHE A 104 -8.02 10.06 -7.05
N ILE A 105 -7.48 8.99 -6.47
CA ILE A 105 -6.20 9.03 -5.74
C ILE A 105 -5.12 8.39 -6.59
N ASN A 106 -3.97 9.07 -6.71
CA ASN A 106 -2.78 8.58 -7.41
C ASN A 106 -1.69 8.17 -6.40
N HIS A 107 -0.51 7.80 -6.88
CA HIS A 107 0.60 7.33 -6.05
C HIS A 107 1.05 8.32 -4.96
N LEU A 108 0.96 9.62 -5.24
CA LEU A 108 1.57 10.68 -4.44
C LEU A 108 0.53 11.63 -3.82
N ASN A 109 -0.77 11.35 -3.90
CA ASN A 109 -1.75 12.32 -3.43
C ASN A 109 -1.69 12.42 -1.89
N TYR A 110 -1.10 13.52 -1.45
CA TYR A 110 -1.10 14.05 -0.09
C TYR A 110 -2.45 14.76 0.13
N PHE A 111 -3.16 14.42 1.22
CA PHE A 111 -4.31 15.19 1.70
C PHE A 111 -3.86 16.56 2.22
#